data_AF-A0A2K4ZD50-F1
#
_entry.id   AF-A0A2K4ZD50-F1
#
_cell.length_a   1.000
_cell.length_b   1.000
_cell.length_c   1.000
_cell.angle_alpha   90.00
_cell.angle_beta   90.00
_cell.angle_gamma   90.00
#
_symmetry.space_group_name_H-M   'P 1'
#
loop_
_entity.id
_entity.type
_entity.pdbx_description
1 polymer ?
#
loop_
_entity_poly.entity_id
_entity_poly.type
_entity_poly.pdbx_seq_one_letter_code
_entity_poly.pdbx_strand_id
1 'polypeptide(L)'
;MNDKLKNYAEIEAEKAENLSFCRGLKLLHIRSQVEEILNQIGRGGIFEEYTIHNISHVDEMLRIIEWLVPDETKKEMTSAEWLMLTLAVYFHDLGMVVTRGEYSNRGKTAFKL
;
A
#
# COMPACT_ATOMS: atom_id res chain seq x y z
N MET A 1 16.64 -1.28 -8.24
CA MET A 1 15.49 -2.11 -7.83
C MET A 1 15.86 -2.80 -6.53
N ASN A 2 14.93 -2.85 -5.58
CA ASN A 2 15.15 -3.47 -4.28
C ASN A 2 14.63 -4.91 -4.41
N ASP A 3 15.52 -5.90 -4.42
CA ASP A 3 15.18 -7.28 -4.79
C ASP A 3 14.56 -8.08 -3.64
N LYS A 4 14.20 -7.41 -2.54
CA LYS A 4 13.64 -8.02 -1.34
C LYS A 4 12.80 -7.05 -0.51
N LEU A 5 11.80 -7.61 0.16
CA LEU A 5 11.02 -6.94 1.20
C LEU A 5 11.86 -6.81 2.48
N LYS A 6 11.59 -5.77 3.28
CA LYS A 6 12.41 -5.44 4.46
C LYS A 6 11.60 -5.32 5.74
N ASN A 7 10.36 -4.85 5.65
CA ASN A 7 9.53 -4.66 6.83
C ASN A 7 8.99 -6.01 7.32
N TYR A 8 8.84 -6.18 8.64
CA TYR A 8 8.36 -7.42 9.22
C TYR A 8 7.01 -7.87 8.63
N ALA A 9 6.05 -6.94 8.55
CA ALA A 9 4.74 -7.21 7.98
C ALA A 9 4.81 -7.69 6.52
N GLU A 10 5.70 -7.12 5.70
CA GLU A 10 5.89 -7.54 4.32
C GLU A 10 6.50 -8.94 4.22
N ILE A 11 7.47 -9.25 5.09
CA ILE A 11 8.13 -10.56 5.14
C ILE A 11 7.13 -11.65 5.54
N GLU A 12 6.28 -11.38 6.53
CA GLU A 12 5.23 -12.31 6.93
C GLU A 12 4.14 -12.46 5.86
N ALA A 13 3.78 -11.37 5.19
CA ALA A 13 2.83 -11.35 4.08
C ALA A 13 3.34 -12.14 2.86
N GLU A 14 4.64 -12.07 2.53
CA GLU A 14 5.23 -12.79 1.40
C GLU A 14 5.05 -14.32 1.53
N LYS A 15 5.01 -14.85 2.75
CA LYS A 15 4.75 -16.28 3.00
C LYS A 15 3.39 -16.72 2.46
N ALA A 16 2.41 -15.80 2.37
CA ALA A 16 1.07 -16.10 1.85
C ALA A 16 1.08 -16.48 0.36
N GLU A 17 2.12 -16.13 -0.41
CA GLU A 17 2.26 -16.54 -1.82
C GLU A 17 2.25 -18.07 -2.00
N ASN A 18 2.63 -18.81 -0.95
CA ASN A 18 2.62 -20.28 -0.95
C ASN A 18 1.24 -20.88 -0.66
N LEU A 19 0.25 -20.07 -0.30
CA LEU A 19 -1.13 -20.53 -0.10
C LEU A 19 -1.79 -20.80 -1.45
N SER A 20 -2.53 -21.90 -1.57
CA SER A 20 -3.14 -22.34 -2.83
C SER A 20 -4.04 -21.28 -3.48
N PHE A 21 -4.74 -20.47 -2.67
CA PHE A 21 -5.61 -19.39 -3.12
C PHE A 21 -4.86 -18.09 -3.47
N CYS A 22 -3.59 -17.96 -3.07
CA CYS A 22 -2.72 -16.81 -3.36
C CYS A 22 -1.63 -17.09 -4.40
N ARG A 23 -1.65 -18.26 -5.05
CA ARG A 23 -0.61 -18.75 -5.98
C ARG A 23 -0.22 -17.82 -7.15
N GLY A 24 -1.04 -16.82 -7.48
CA GLY A 24 -0.78 -15.84 -8.53
C GLY A 24 -0.21 -14.50 -8.02
N LEU A 25 -0.09 -14.34 -6.71
CA LEU A 25 0.36 -13.11 -6.08
C LEU A 25 1.90 -13.08 -6.02
N LYS A 26 2.46 -11.90 -6.32
CA LYS A 26 3.88 -11.59 -6.10
C LYS A 26 3.99 -10.25 -5.39
N LEU A 27 4.15 -10.28 -4.08
CA LEU A 27 4.09 -9.11 -3.20
C LEU A 27 5.17 -8.10 -3.54
N LEU A 28 6.40 -8.55 -3.84
CA LEU A 28 7.49 -7.68 -4.28
C LEU A 28 7.14 -6.91 -5.57
N HIS A 29 6.46 -7.58 -6.51
CA HIS A 29 6.02 -6.94 -7.74
C HIS A 29 4.88 -5.93 -7.48
N ILE A 30 3.92 -6.27 -6.61
CA ILE A 30 2.87 -5.33 -6.21
C ILE A 30 3.50 -4.09 -5.57
N ARG A 31 4.46 -4.27 -4.66
CA ARG A 31 5.18 -3.16 -4.02
C ARG A 31 5.84 -2.24 -5.05
N SER A 32 6.51 -2.79 -6.06
CA SER A 32 7.17 -1.97 -7.08
C SER A 32 6.17 -1.20 -7.94
N GLN A 33 5.01 -1.80 -8.26
CA GLN A 33 3.94 -1.10 -8.98
C GLN A 33 3.30 0.00 -8.12
N VAL A 34 3.07 -0.25 -6.83
CA VAL A 34 2.57 0.77 -5.89
C VAL A 34 3.55 1.94 -5.79
N GLU A 35 4.85 1.69 -5.68
CA GLU A 35 5.87 2.74 -5.69
C GLU A 35 5.81 3.61 -6.95
N GLU A 36 5.69 3.00 -8.14
CA GLU A 36 5.56 3.73 -9.41
C GLU A 36 4.30 4.62 -9.45
N ILE A 37 3.18 4.11 -8.92
CA ILE A 37 1.90 4.82 -8.86
C ILE A 37 1.96 5.98 -7.86
N LEU A 38 2.42 5.74 -6.64
CA LEU A 38 2.51 6.76 -5.58
C LEU A 38 3.47 7.90 -5.98
N ASN A 39 4.52 7.61 -6.74
CA ASN A 39 5.42 8.62 -7.31
C ASN A 39 4.75 9.59 -8.31
N GLN A 40 3.47 9.36 -8.66
CA GLN A 40 2.66 10.29 -9.44
C GLN A 40 1.89 11.30 -8.57
N ILE A 41 1.77 11.09 -7.25
CA ILE A 41 1.12 12.05 -6.35
C ILE A 41 1.85 13.39 -6.38
N GLY A 42 1.10 14.49 -6.38
CA GLY A 42 1.66 15.84 -6.50
C GLY A 42 2.05 16.24 -7.92
N ARG A 43 2.18 15.29 -8.87
CA ARG A 43 2.52 15.63 -10.25
C ARG A 43 1.38 16.40 -10.92
N GLY A 44 1.74 17.49 -11.58
CA GLY A 44 0.78 18.31 -12.32
C GLY A 44 0.09 19.39 -11.51
N GLY A 45 0.54 19.66 -10.27
CA GLY A 45 0.08 20.76 -9.40
C GLY A 45 -1.17 20.43 -8.59
N ILE A 46 -1.53 19.15 -8.49
CA ILE A 46 -2.70 18.66 -7.74
C ILE A 46 -2.18 17.95 -6.49
N PHE A 47 -2.63 18.39 -5.31
CA PHE A 47 -2.15 17.89 -4.01
C PHE A 47 -0.62 18.05 -3.84
N GLU A 48 -0.06 19.14 -4.37
CA GLU A 48 1.38 19.40 -4.31
C GLU A 48 1.87 19.60 -2.87
N GLU A 49 0.99 19.99 -1.96
CA GLU A 49 1.28 20.12 -0.53
C GLU A 49 1.36 18.76 0.20
N TYR A 50 0.91 17.67 -0.42
CA TYR A 50 0.85 16.33 0.14
C TYR A 50 2.07 15.48 -0.26
N THR A 51 3.27 16.06 -0.15
CA THR A 51 4.53 15.56 -0.76
C THR A 51 5.10 14.24 -0.21
N ILE A 52 4.62 13.76 0.94
CA ILE A 52 5.24 12.62 1.65
C ILE A 52 4.66 11.26 1.22
N HIS A 53 3.52 11.20 0.52
CA HIS A 53 2.76 9.97 0.21
C HIS A 53 3.39 9.06 -0.87
N ASN A 54 4.72 8.94 -0.89
CA ASN A 54 5.47 7.99 -1.70
C ASN A 54 5.74 6.69 -0.91
N ILE A 55 6.54 5.79 -1.48
CA ILE A 55 6.83 4.49 -0.87
C ILE A 55 7.49 4.58 0.53
N SER A 56 8.20 5.68 0.84
CA SER A 56 8.79 5.87 2.17
C SER A 56 7.73 6.09 3.26
N HIS A 57 6.57 6.67 2.91
CA HIS A 57 5.45 6.77 3.83
C HIS A 57 4.86 5.39 4.15
N VAL A 58 4.71 4.54 3.12
CA VAL A 58 4.31 3.14 3.29
C VAL A 58 5.29 2.39 4.20
N ASP A 59 6.60 2.55 4.00
CA ASP A 59 7.61 1.92 4.86
C ASP A 59 7.44 2.36 6.32
N GLU A 60 7.19 3.64 6.60
CA GLU A 60 6.95 4.13 7.96
C GLU A 60 5.65 3.57 8.57
N MET A 61 4.57 3.51 7.78
CA MET A 61 3.30 2.92 8.23
C MET A 61 3.45 1.43 8.60
N LEU A 62 4.25 0.68 7.84
CA LEU A 62 4.56 -0.71 8.15
C LEU A 62 5.41 -0.85 9.43
N ARG A 63 6.34 0.08 9.69
CA ARG A 63 7.09 0.13 10.96
C ARG A 63 6.18 0.45 12.14
N ILE A 64 5.21 1.34 11.96
CA ILE A 64 4.21 1.66 13.00
C ILE A 64 3.37 0.42 13.30
N ILE A 65 2.97 -0.36 12.29
CA ILE A 65 2.25 -1.63 12.49
C ILE A 65 3.10 -2.61 13.31
N GLU A 66 4.38 -2.76 12.98
CA GLU A 66 5.28 -3.64 13.73
C GLU A 66 5.39 -3.23 15.21
N TRP A 67 5.41 -1.92 15.47
CA TRP A 67 5.41 -1.38 16.84
C TRP A 67 4.05 -1.53 17.54
N LEU A 68 2.94 -1.34 16.83
CA LEU A 68 1.59 -1.31 17.38
C LEU A 68 1.05 -2.71 17.71
N VAL A 69 1.35 -3.70 16.86
CA VAL A 69 0.87 -5.08 17.05
C VAL A 69 1.73 -5.76 18.12
N PRO A 70 1.15 -6.21 19.26
CA PRO A 70 1.91 -6.88 20.31
C PRO A 70 2.50 -8.21 19.83
N ASP A 71 3.62 -8.64 20.43
CA ASP A 71 4.31 -9.87 20.02
C ASP A 71 3.47 -11.14 20.20
N GLU A 72 2.56 -11.16 21.19
CA GLU A 72 1.58 -12.24 21.34
C GLU A 72 0.65 -12.31 20.13
N THR A 73 0.20 -11.16 19.62
CA THR A 73 -0.67 -11.11 18.44
C THR A 73 0.10 -11.47 17.18
N LYS A 74 1.36 -11.01 17.03
CA LYS A 74 2.20 -11.36 15.87
C LYS A 74 2.37 -12.86 15.69
N LYS A 75 2.47 -13.62 16.79
CA LYS A 75 2.62 -15.09 16.80
C LYS A 75 1.36 -15.82 16.34
N GLU A 76 0.18 -15.28 16.63
CA GLU A 76 -1.09 -15.90 16.29
C GLU A 76 -1.57 -15.52 14.88
N MET A 77 -1.11 -14.38 14.35
CA MET A 77 -1.48 -13.92 13.01
C MET A 77 -0.94 -14.83 11.90
N THR A 78 -1.82 -15.22 11.00
CA THR A 78 -1.50 -15.98 9.80
C THR A 78 -0.85 -15.11 8.72
N SER A 79 -0.13 -15.73 7.80
CA SER A 79 0.44 -15.01 6.65
C SER A 79 -0.63 -14.34 5.79
N ALA A 80 -1.85 -14.89 5.72
CA ALA A 80 -2.97 -14.28 4.99
C ALA A 80 -3.48 -12.99 5.66
N GLU A 81 -3.50 -12.93 6.99
CA GLU A 81 -3.84 -11.70 7.73
C GLU A 81 -2.76 -10.64 7.58
N TRP A 82 -1.47 -11.04 7.64
CA TRP A 82 -0.36 -10.15 7.34
C TRP A 82 -0.41 -9.63 5.90
N LEU A 83 -0.78 -10.47 4.93
CA LEU A 83 -1.00 -10.07 3.55
C LEU A 83 -2.12 -9.04 3.44
N MET A 84 -3.27 -9.28 4.06
CA MET A 84 -4.39 -8.34 4.05
C MET A 84 -3.98 -6.98 4.63
N LEU A 85 -3.29 -6.98 5.77
CA LEU A 85 -2.82 -5.76 6.43
C LEU A 85 -1.79 -5.01 5.57
N THR A 86 -0.82 -5.72 5.00
CA THR A 86 0.21 -5.12 4.13
C THR A 86 -0.42 -4.51 2.88
N LEU A 87 -1.35 -5.21 2.22
CA LEU A 87 -2.06 -4.68 1.06
C LEU A 87 -2.95 -3.47 1.41
N ALA A 88 -3.59 -3.48 2.58
CA ALA A 88 -4.36 -2.33 3.05
C ALA A 88 -3.46 -1.08 3.17
N VAL A 89 -2.25 -1.23 3.71
CA VAL A 89 -1.26 -0.13 3.79
C VAL A 89 -0.78 0.26 2.40
N TYR A 90 -0.45 -0.68 1.52
CA TYR A 90 -0.02 -0.35 0.15
C TYR A 90 -1.05 0.48 -0.60
N PHE A 91 -2.33 0.22 -0.36
CA PHE A 91 -3.41 0.80 -1.15
C PHE A 91 -4.10 2.01 -0.51
N HIS A 92 -3.79 2.35 0.75
CA HIS A 92 -4.51 3.41 1.47
C HIS A 92 -4.42 4.79 0.79
N ASP A 93 -3.27 5.10 0.18
CA ASP A 93 -3.01 6.37 -0.51
C ASP A 93 -3.35 6.38 -2.00
N LEU A 94 -3.76 5.25 -2.59
CA LEU A 94 -4.01 5.19 -4.03
C LEU A 94 -5.11 6.15 -4.49
N GLY A 95 -6.04 6.52 -3.61
CA GLY A 95 -7.08 7.52 -3.89
C GLY A 95 -6.54 8.94 -4.09
N MET A 96 -5.29 9.21 -3.72
CA MET A 96 -4.63 10.50 -3.94
C MET A 96 -3.98 10.60 -5.32
N VAL A 97 -3.87 9.49 -6.05
CA VAL A 97 -3.42 9.49 -7.45
C VAL A 97 -4.58 9.93 -8.33
N VAL A 98 -4.56 11.20 -8.74
CA VAL A 98 -5.66 11.82 -9.47
C VAL A 98 -5.14 12.45 -10.75
N THR A 99 -5.79 12.16 -11.87
CA THR A 99 -5.54 12.84 -13.14
C THR A 99 -6.15 14.24 -13.16
N ARG A 100 -5.61 15.13 -13.99
CA ARG A 100 -6.20 16.46 -14.22
C ARG A 100 -7.67 16.39 -14.66
N GLY A 101 -8.02 15.35 -15.43
CA GLY A 101 -9.38 15.12 -15.91
C GLY A 101 -10.33 14.77 -14.76
N GLU A 102 -9.96 13.84 -13.88
CA GLU A 102 -10.74 13.48 -12.69
C GLU A 102 -10.88 14.69 -11.76
N TYR A 103 -9.78 15.39 -11.46
CA TYR A 103 -9.82 16.56 -10.61
C TYR A 103 -10.75 17.66 -11.16
N SER A 104 -10.70 17.94 -12.46
CA SER A 104 -11.56 18.94 -13.11
C SER A 104 -13.04 18.54 -13.11
N ASN A 105 -13.34 17.25 -13.13
CA ASN A 105 -14.70 16.72 -13.15
C ASN A 105 -15.21 16.26 -11.77
N ARG A 106 -14.48 16.52 -10.68
CA ARG A 106 -14.82 16.05 -9.32
C ARG A 106 -16.22 16.41 -8.83
N GLY A 107 -16.80 17.52 -9.31
CA GLY A 107 -18.17 17.92 -8.99
C GLY A 107 -19.26 17.31 -9.89
N LYS A 108 -18.87 16.62 -10.96
CA LYS A 108 -19.79 15.98 -11.91
C LYS A 108 -19.96 14.52 -11.54
N THR A 109 -20.87 14.26 -10.61
CA THR A 109 -21.21 12.90 -10.19
C THR A 109 -22.68 12.61 -10.47
N ALA A 110 -22.97 11.37 -10.90
CA ALA A 110 -24.35 10.86 -10.95
C ALA A 110 -24.86 10.48 -9.55
N PHE A 111 -23.95 10.43 -8.56
CA PHE A 111 -24.24 10.15 -7.17
C PHE A 111 -24.90 11.38 -6.53
N LYS A 112 -26.21 11.30 -6.28
CA LYS A 112 -26.95 12.31 -5.52
C LYS A 112 -26.93 11.91 -4.05
N LEU A 113 -26.42 12.80 -3.19
CA LEU A 113 -26.56 12.72 -1.74
C LEU A 113 -28.01 13.00 -1.33
#